data_AF-A0AAU2QRL5-F1
#
_entry.id   AF-A0AAU2QRL5-F1
#
_cell.length_a   1.000
_cell.length_b   1.000
_cell.length_c   1.000
_cell.angle_alpha   90.00
_cell.angle_beta   90.00
_cell.angle_gamma   90.00
#
_symmetry.space_group_name_H-M   'P 1'
#
loop_
_entity.id
_entity.type
_entity.pdbx_description
1 polymer ?
#
loop_
_entity_poly.entity_id
_entity_poly.type
_entity_poly.pdbx_seq_one_letter_code
_entity_poly.pdbx_strand_id
1 'polypeptide(L)' 'MSDALRHVMGALEGGSEGEAAAVLRALGVEADRRLPARETPRTPLPPPGGSTAVHSEVEWV' A
#
# COMPACT_ATOMS: atom_id res chain seq x y z
N MET A 1 -0.31 10.70 11.90
CA MET A 1 0.87 9.86 12.14
C MET A 1 0.78 9.34 13.57
N SER A 2 0.71 8.03 13.78
CA SER A 2 0.53 7.46 15.14
C SER A 2 1.80 7.60 15.98
N ASP A 3 1.65 7.73 17.30
CA ASP A 3 2.78 7.86 18.23
C ASP A 3 3.67 6.61 18.23
N ALA A 4 3.08 5.43 18.04
CA ALA A 4 3.81 4.18 17.88
C ALA A 4 4.79 4.23 16.70
N LEU A 5 4.37 4.79 15.56
CA LEU A 5 5.24 4.94 14.39
C LEU A 5 6.35 5.96 14.64
N ARG A 6 6.05 7.05 15.35
CA ARG A 6 7.07 8.05 15.71
C ARG A 6 8.13 7.46 16.63
N HIS A 7 7.73 6.63 17.59
CA HIS A 7 8.67 5.95 18.49
C HIS A 7 9.58 4.96 17.75
N VAL A 8 9.03 4.18 16.82
CA VAL A 8 9.83 3.28 15.96
C VAL A 8 10.79 4.06 15.07
N MET A 9 10.36 5.16 14.46
CA MET A 9 11.25 6.01 13.65
C MET A 9 12.37 6.63 14.50
N GLY A 10 12.06 7.13 15.71
CA GLY A 10 13.07 7.68 16.62
C GLY A 10 14.10 6.64 17.09
N ALA A 11 13.68 5.39 17.28
CA ALA A 11 14.59 4.28 17.59
C ALA A 11 15.51 3.91 16.40
N LEU A 12 15.07 4.19 15.18
CA LEU A 12 15.82 3.94 13.94
C LEU A 12 16.66 5.16 13.48
N GLU A 13 16.40 6.35 14.01
CA GLU A 13 16.99 7.63 13.56
C GLU A 13 18.52 7.70 13.77
N GLY A 14 19.08 6.85 14.64
CA GLY A 14 20.52 6.70 14.85
C GLY A 14 21.15 5.44 14.25
N GLY A 15 20.35 4.56 13.64
CA GLY A 15 20.81 3.29 13.07
C GLY A 15 21.04 3.40 11.57
N SER A 16 22.04 2.68 11.07
CA SER A 16 22.22 2.56 9.62
C SER A 16 21.13 1.67 8.99
N GLU A 17 20.84 1.88 7.71
CA GLU A 17 19.95 0.99 6.94
C GLU A 17 20.39 -0.48 7.05
N GLY A 18 21.70 -0.72 7.11
CA GLY A 18 22.28 -2.05 7.29
C GLY A 18 21.96 -2.69 8.65
N GLU A 19 21.96 -1.92 9.73
CA GLU A 19 21.61 -2.39 11.07
C GLU A 19 20.11 -2.71 11.17
N ALA A 20 19.26 -1.84 10.62
CA ALA A 20 17.83 -2.10 10.52
C ALA A 20 17.55 -3.38 9.73
N ALA A 21 18.23 -3.58 8.60
CA ALA A 21 18.11 -4.79 7.78
C ALA A 21 18.64 -6.05 8.48
N ALA A 22 19.64 -5.93 9.36
CA ALA A 22 20.17 -7.04 10.15
C ALA A 22 19.19 -7.46 11.25
N VAL A 23 18.59 -6.50 11.97
CA VAL A 23 17.56 -6.75 12.98
C VAL A 23 16.33 -7.39 12.35
N LEU A 24 15.85 -6.87 11.21
CA LEU A 24 14.71 -7.43 10.50
C LEU A 24 14.97 -8.88 10.06
N ARG A 25 16.18 -9.17 9.56
CA ARG A 25 16.59 -10.54 9.22
C ARG A 25 16.67 -11.46 10.45
N ALA A 26 17.20 -10.97 11.57
CA ALA A 26 17.24 -11.73 12.82
C ALA A 26 15.84 -12.05 13.37
N LEU A 27 14.86 -11.18 13.11
CA LEU A 27 13.45 -11.41 13.43
C LEU A 27 12.73 -12.30 12.40
N GLY A 28 13.45 -12.86 11.42
CA GLY A 28 12.87 -13.70 10.37
C GLY A 28 12.05 -12.94 9.32
N VAL A 29 12.13 -11.61 9.33
CA VAL A 29 11.57 -10.78 8.25
C VAL A 29 12.57 -10.81 7.11
N GLU A 30 12.51 -11.90 6.33
CA GLU A 30 13.16 -11.92 5.03
C GLU A 30 12.42 -10.91 4.15
N ALA A 31 13.10 -9.83 3.78
CA ALA A 31 12.65 -8.91 2.75
C ALA A 31 12.70 -9.67 1.42
N ASP A 32 11.75 -10.58 1.25
CA ASP A 32 11.55 -11.25 -0.01
C ASP A 32 11.09 -10.15 -0.98
N ARG A 33 12.06 -9.63 -1.74
CA ARG A 33 11.81 -8.78 -2.90
C ARG A 33 10.94 -9.50 -3.95
N ARG A 34 10.57 -10.76 -3.69
CA ARG A 34 9.59 -11.55 -4.41
C ARG A 34 8.32 -11.76 -3.58
N LEU A 35 7.83 -10.74 -2.87
CA LEU A 35 6.38 -10.65 -2.64
C LEU A 35 5.74 -10.99 -3.99
N PRO A 36 5.03 -12.14 -4.13
CA PRO A 36 4.35 -12.43 -5.37
C PRO A 36 3.45 -11.22 -5.55
N ALA A 37 3.68 -10.46 -6.63
CA ALA A 37 2.85 -9.33 -6.95
C ALA A 37 1.43 -9.85 -6.80
N ARG A 38 0.72 -9.43 -5.75
CA ARG A 38 -0.68 -9.82 -5.58
C ARG A 38 -1.28 -9.38 -6.90
N GLU A 39 -1.61 -10.33 -7.75
CA GLU A 39 -2.27 -10.06 -9.01
C GLU A 39 -3.64 -9.56 -8.59
N THR A 40 -3.71 -8.28 -8.25
CA THR A 40 -4.96 -7.57 -8.07
C THR A 40 -5.71 -7.84 -9.36
N PRO A 41 -6.89 -8.49 -9.31
CA PRO A 41 -7.65 -8.75 -10.51
C PRO A 41 -7.83 -7.42 -11.23
N ARG A 42 -7.14 -7.24 -12.36
CA ARG A 42 -7.24 -6.00 -13.13
C ARG A 42 -8.57 -6.07 -13.83
N THR A 43 -9.63 -5.63 -13.16
CA THR A 43 -10.86 -5.27 -13.85
C THR A 43 -10.46 -4.30 -14.96
N PRO A 44 -10.66 -4.65 -16.24
CA PRO A 44 -10.23 -3.81 -17.34
C PRO A 44 -10.95 -2.45 -17.23
N LEU A 45 -10.23 -1.37 -17.54
CA LEU A 45 -10.83 -0.05 -17.60
C LEU A 45 -11.95 -0.06 -18.66
N PRO A 46 -13.11 0.56 -18.39
CA PRO A 46 -14.12 0.74 -19.42
C PRO A 46 -13.53 1.56 -20.59
N PRO A 47 -13.91 1.26 -21.84
CA PRO A 47 -13.40 1.98 -23.00
C PRO A 47 -13.73 3.47 -22.88
N PRO A 48 -12.81 4.38 -23.28
CA PRO A 48 -13.09 5.81 -23.33
C PRO A 48 -14.20 6.05 -24.37
N GLY A 49 -15.44 6.19 -23.90
CA GLY A 49 -16.64 6.28 -24.75
C GLY A 49 -17.89 5.64 -24.15
N GLY A 50 -17.77 4.86 -23.07
CA GLY A 50 -18.91 4.24 -22.39
C GLY A 50 -19.56 5.11 -21.32
N SER A 51 -19.88 6.38 -21.61
CA SER A 51 -20.88 7.09 -20.81
C SER A 51 -22.25 6.76 -21.38
N THR A 52 -22.79 5.59 -21.03
CA THR A 52 -24.23 5.37 -21.16
C THR A 52 -24.88 6.30 -20.14
N ALA A 53 -25.45 7.38 -20.67
CA ALA A 53 -26.20 8.40 -19.98
C ALA A 53 -26.92 7.84 -18.74
N VAL A 54 -26.38 8.15 -17.55
CA VAL A 54 -27.08 7.92 -16.29
C VAL A 54 -28.27 8.87 -16.28
N HIS A 55 -29.44 8.35 -16.69
CA HIS A 55 -30.71 9.03 -16.52
C HIS A 55 -31.19 8.75 -15.10
N SER A 56 -31.23 9.80 -14.28
CA SER A 56 -31.86 9.75 -12.97
C SER A 56 -33.38 9.80 -13.18
N GLU A 57 -34.06 8.67 -12.99
CA GLU A 57 -35.54 8.60 -12.95
C GLU A 57 -36.12 9.26 -11.68
N VAL A 58 -35.26 9.70 -10.75
CA VAL A 58 -35.65 10.31 -9.50
C VAL A 58 -35.40 11.82 -9.58
N GLU A 59 -36.47 12.59 -9.45
CA GLU A 59 -36.43 14.02 -9.16
C GLU A 59 -35.93 14.20 -7.72
N TRP A 60 -34.77 14.82 -7.55
CA TRP A 60 -34.29 15.20 -6.22
C TRP A 60 -35.02 16.48 -5.81
N VAL A 61 -35.95 16.35 -4.85
CA VAL A 61 -36.61 17.45 -4.15
C VAL A 61 -35.76 17.93 -2.98
#